data_AF-A0A2A2HMK9-F1
#
_entry.id   AF-A0A2A2HMK9-F1
#
_cell.length_a   1.000
_cell.length_b   1.000
_cell.length_c   1.000
_cell.angle_alpha   90.00
_cell.angle_beta   90.00
_cell.angle_gamma   90.00
#
_symmetry.space_group_name_H-M   'P 1'
#
loop_
_entity.id
_entity.type
_entity.pdbx_description
1 polymer ?
#
loop_
_entity_poly.entity_id
_entity_poly.type
_entity_poly.pdbx_seq_one_letter_code
_entity_poly.pdbx_strand_id
1 'polypeptide(L)'
;MCFKVEKSWLQDKKINQNSITLNRYSDKKWSQLPVKCLKEDANYLYFTAETTGFSFFAITGKAVEKEKVAETKPSTNTSKLEKNNTAAETKTEQKTEQKAEQEAGKSKISSIPGFEALYVVVCLFMVLLHKRK
;
A
#
# COMPACT_ATOMS: atom_id res chain seq x y z
N MET A 1 -12.77 3.81 -6.68
CA MET A 1 -11.39 4.30 -6.49
C MET A 1 -10.45 3.10 -6.47
N CYS A 2 -9.39 3.12 -7.28
CA CYS A 2 -8.38 2.06 -7.29
C CYS A 2 -7.06 2.59 -6.74
N PHE A 3 -6.40 1.82 -5.90
CA PHE A 3 -5.11 2.19 -5.32
C PHE A 3 -4.24 0.95 -5.13
N LYS A 4 -2.94 1.16 -4.94
CA LYS A 4 -1.98 0.09 -4.70
C LYS A 4 -1.18 0.36 -3.44
N VAL A 5 -0.73 -0.71 -2.78
CA VAL A 5 0.10 -0.66 -1.58
C VAL A 5 1.36 -1.47 -1.83
N GLU A 6 2.51 -0.93 -1.46
CA GLU A 6 3.80 -1.62 -1.56
C GLU A 6 3.89 -2.75 -0.53
N LYS A 7 4.29 -3.94 -0.98
CA LYS A 7 4.52 -5.07 -0.06
C LYS A 7 5.65 -4.79 0.91
N SER A 8 6.68 -4.07 0.47
CA SER A 8 7.79 -3.63 1.34
C SER A 8 7.28 -2.80 2.52
N TRP A 9 6.31 -1.91 2.31
CA TRP A 9 5.70 -1.11 3.38
C TRP A 9 4.93 -1.99 4.38
N LEU A 10 4.20 -3.01 3.92
CA LEU A 10 3.54 -3.96 4.81
C LEU A 10 4.57 -4.70 5.68
N GLN A 11 5.67 -5.16 5.08
CA GLN A 11 6.72 -5.88 5.80
C GLN A 11 7.44 -4.99 6.82
N ASP A 12 7.86 -3.78 6.41
CA ASP A 12 8.55 -2.82 7.28
C ASP A 12 7.70 -2.43 8.49
N LYS A 13 6.41 -2.15 8.27
CA LYS A 13 5.46 -1.76 9.32
C LYS A 13 4.79 -2.95 10.01
N LYS A 14 5.12 -4.18 9.62
CA LYS A 14 4.50 -5.43 10.09
C LYS A 14 2.98 -5.37 10.00
N ILE A 15 2.44 -4.78 8.94
CA ILE A 15 1.00 -4.60 8.76
C ILE A 15 0.36 -5.90 8.28
N ASN A 16 -0.75 -6.27 8.90
CA ASN A 16 -1.58 -7.36 8.41
C ASN A 16 -2.25 -6.93 7.09
N GLN A 17 -1.98 -7.64 6.01
CA GLN A 17 -2.56 -7.39 4.69
C GLN A 17 -4.10 -7.33 4.71
N ASN A 18 -4.76 -8.14 5.53
CA ASN A 18 -6.23 -8.19 5.62
C ASN A 18 -6.80 -7.01 6.42
N SER A 19 -5.96 -6.22 7.07
CA SER A 19 -6.37 -5.02 7.81
C SER A 19 -6.28 -3.73 7.00
N ILE A 20 -5.86 -3.83 5.73
CA ILE A 20 -5.77 -2.68 4.83
C ILE A 20 -7.16 -2.09 4.58
N THR A 21 -7.29 -0.79 4.77
CA THR A 21 -8.54 -0.04 4.56
C THR A 21 -8.26 1.31 3.90
N LEU A 22 -9.29 1.87 3.26
CA LEU A 22 -9.25 3.22 2.72
C LEU A 22 -10.13 4.11 3.59
N ASN A 23 -9.59 5.20 4.12
CA ASN A 23 -10.37 6.19 4.86
C ASN A 23 -10.65 7.39 3.97
N ARG A 24 -11.86 7.93 4.06
CA ARG A 24 -12.31 9.13 3.36
C ARG A 24 -12.57 10.23 4.38
N TYR A 25 -12.14 11.45 4.08
CA TYR A 25 -12.39 12.60 4.92
C TYR A 25 -13.49 13.51 4.34
N SER A 26 -14.66 13.52 4.97
CA SER A 26 -15.69 14.54 4.67
C SER A 26 -16.34 15.05 5.95
N ASP A 27 -16.92 16.25 5.87
CA ASP A 27 -17.69 16.84 6.96
C ASP A 27 -16.90 16.90 8.28
N LYS A 28 -15.61 17.19 8.14
CA LYS A 28 -14.62 17.27 9.22
C LYS A 28 -14.40 15.96 9.98
N LYS A 29 -14.68 14.80 9.37
CA LYS A 29 -14.55 13.48 9.98
C LYS A 29 -13.93 12.47 9.02
N TRP A 30 -13.21 11.50 9.57
CA TRP A 30 -12.73 10.32 8.85
C TRP A 30 -13.77 9.21 8.93
N SER A 31 -14.08 8.60 7.78
CA SER A 31 -14.90 7.40 7.68
C SER A 31 -14.13 6.30 6.93
N GLN A 32 -14.21 5.08 7.44
CA GLN A 32 -13.57 3.93 6.82
C GLN A 32 -14.45 3.40 5.69
N LEU A 33 -13.83 3.14 4.54
CA LEU A 33 -14.43 2.48 3.39
C LEU A 33 -13.88 1.04 3.29
N PRO A 34 -14.75 0.04 3.09
CA PRO A 34 -14.30 -1.32 2.83
C PRO A 34 -13.57 -1.37 1.48
N VAL A 35 -12.59 -2.25 1.40
CA VAL A 35 -11.75 -2.43 0.20
C VAL A 35 -11.86 -3.88 -0.27
N LYS A 36 -11.74 -4.08 -1.58
CA LYS A 36 -11.62 -5.42 -2.20
C LYS A 36 -10.22 -5.53 -2.79
N CYS A 37 -9.50 -6.60 -2.47
CA CYS A 37 -8.25 -6.92 -3.14
C CYS A 37 -8.57 -7.43 -4.55
N LEU A 38 -7.98 -6.82 -5.58
CA LEU A 38 -8.21 -7.17 -6.97
C LEU A 38 -7.16 -8.14 -7.49
N LYS A 39 -5.88 -7.85 -7.22
CA LYS A 39 -4.75 -8.65 -7.66
C LYS A 39 -3.51 -8.32 -6.84
N GLU A 40 -2.50 -9.14 -7.01
CA GLU A 40 -1.19 -9.01 -6.40
C GLU A 40 -0.13 -9.25 -7.48
N ASP A 41 0.96 -8.48 -7.46
CA ASP A 41 2.16 -8.74 -8.27
C ASP A 41 3.39 -8.84 -7.36
N ALA A 42 4.61 -8.88 -7.90
CA ALA A 42 5.83 -9.03 -7.09
C ALA A 42 6.01 -7.92 -6.04
N ASN A 43 5.56 -6.69 -6.33
CA ASN A 43 5.89 -5.50 -5.54
C ASN A 43 4.65 -4.89 -4.85
N TYR A 44 3.46 -5.11 -5.39
CA TYR A 44 2.25 -4.37 -5.01
C TYR A 44 1.04 -5.28 -4.78
N LEU A 45 0.18 -4.81 -3.87
CA LEU A 45 -1.21 -5.24 -3.70
C LEU A 45 -2.14 -4.18 -4.30
N TYR A 46 -3.10 -4.59 -5.11
CA TYR A 46 -4.04 -3.69 -5.77
C TYR A 46 -5.42 -3.82 -5.16
N PHE A 47 -6.02 -2.69 -4.79
CA PHE A 47 -7.31 -2.64 -4.13
C PHE A 47 -8.28 -1.72 -4.87
N THR A 48 -9.57 -1.97 -4.67
CA THR A 48 -10.65 -1.06 -5.04
C THR A 48 -11.56 -0.78 -3.87
N ALA A 49 -12.10 0.44 -3.82
CA ALA A 49 -13.10 0.88 -2.86
C ALA A 49 -14.16 1.73 -3.58
N GLU A 50 -15.42 1.54 -3.20
CA GLU A 50 -16.52 2.37 -3.66
C GLU A 50 -16.51 3.70 -2.93
N THR A 51 -16.65 4.81 -3.66
CA THR A 51 -16.66 6.14 -3.08
C THR A 51 -17.48 7.09 -3.94
N THR A 52 -18.23 7.98 -3.30
CA THR A 52 -18.99 9.03 -3.95
C THR A 52 -18.19 10.33 -3.94
N GLY A 53 -17.84 10.80 -5.14
CA GLY A 53 -17.12 12.06 -5.36
C GLY A 53 -15.66 12.06 -4.92
N PHE A 54 -15.05 13.24 -5.01
CA PHE A 54 -13.66 13.48 -4.64
C PHE A 54 -13.55 13.96 -3.19
N SER A 55 -12.45 13.58 -2.53
CA SER A 55 -12.18 13.81 -1.11
C SER A 55 -10.69 13.62 -0.84
N PHE A 56 -10.24 13.95 0.37
CA PHE A 56 -8.97 13.41 0.87
C PHE A 56 -9.14 11.95 1.27
N PHE A 57 -8.10 11.16 1.05
CA PHE A 57 -8.07 9.75 1.35
C PHE A 57 -6.78 9.35 2.07
N ALA A 58 -6.86 8.36 2.94
CA ALA A 58 -5.72 7.78 3.64
C ALA A 58 -5.80 6.25 3.64
N ILE A 59 -4.70 5.59 3.29
CA ILE A 59 -4.57 4.14 3.38
C ILE A 59 -4.05 3.80 4.78
N THR A 60 -4.74 2.90 5.49
CA THR A 60 -4.32 2.46 6.83
C THR A 60 -4.27 0.94 6.93
N GLY A 61 -3.50 0.44 7.88
CA GLY A 61 -3.46 -0.98 8.24
C GLY A 61 -3.02 -1.16 9.69
N LYS A 62 -3.40 -2.27 10.30
CA LYS A 62 -3.03 -2.65 11.67
C LYS A 62 -1.76 -3.46 11.66
N ALA A 63 -0.81 -3.10 12.52
CA ALA A 63 0.36 -3.92 12.78
C ALA A 63 -0.05 -5.26 13.41
N VAL A 64 0.65 -6.33 13.06
CA VAL A 64 0.55 -7.62 13.75
C VAL A 64 1.24 -7.44 15.10
N GLU A 65 0.44 -7.28 16.15
CA GLU A 65 0.95 -7.30 17.52
C GLU A 65 1.48 -8.71 17.80
N LYS A 66 2.76 -8.81 18.18
CA LYS A 66 3.22 -10.01 18.88
C LYS A 66 2.58 -9.93 20.25
N GLU A 67 1.77 -10.92 20.61
CA GLU A 67 1.14 -11.01 21.93
C GLU A 67 2.18 -10.74 23.03
N LYS A 68 2.11 -9.54 23.61
CA LYS A 68 2.72 -9.24 24.89
C LYS A 68 1.59 -9.41 25.90
N VAL A 69 1.67 -10.49 26.66
CA VAL A 69 0.73 -10.84 27.72
C VAL A 69 0.52 -9.64 28.67
N ALA A 70 -0.77 -9.33 28.91
CA ALA A 70 -1.40 -8.43 29.89
C ALA A 70 -1.04 -6.92 29.77
N GLU A 71 -1.99 -5.98 29.78
CA GLU A 71 -3.11 -5.84 30.74
C GLU A 71 -4.32 -5.08 30.15
N THR A 72 -5.50 -5.52 30.59
CA THR A 72 -6.88 -5.15 30.22
C THR A 72 -7.28 -3.71 30.57
N LYS A 73 -8.05 -3.05 29.68
CA LYS A 73 -9.28 -2.33 30.08
C LYS A 73 -10.32 -2.30 28.94
N PRO A 74 -11.63 -2.45 29.25
CA PRO A 74 -12.66 -2.80 28.28
C PRO A 74 -13.49 -1.60 27.80
N SER A 75 -14.02 -1.67 26.59
CA SER A 75 -15.27 -1.02 26.18
C SER A 75 -15.82 -1.77 24.96
N THR A 76 -16.66 -2.78 25.17
CA THR A 76 -18.15 -2.73 25.17
C THR A 76 -18.74 -2.98 23.77
N ASN A 77 -19.13 -4.25 23.55
CA ASN A 77 -20.48 -4.75 23.17
C ASN A 77 -21.33 -3.88 22.21
N THR A 78 -22.15 -4.36 21.26
CA THR A 78 -22.56 -5.66 20.72
C THR A 78 -23.61 -5.33 19.64
N SER A 79 -23.59 -6.00 18.48
CA SER A 79 -24.79 -6.41 17.73
C SER A 79 -24.34 -7.39 16.63
N LYS A 80 -24.28 -8.70 16.89
CA LYS A 80 -25.35 -9.72 16.76
C LYS A 80 -25.86 -9.94 15.31
N LEU A 81 -25.22 -10.92 14.66
CA LEU A 81 -25.77 -12.12 14.00
C LEU A 81 -27.17 -12.12 13.33
N GLU A 82 -27.21 -12.47 12.04
CA GLU A 82 -28.12 -13.45 11.39
C GLU A 82 -27.67 -13.66 9.91
N LYS A 83 -27.05 -14.78 9.52
CA LYS A 83 -27.59 -16.08 9.06
C LYS A 83 -28.58 -16.01 7.88
N ASN A 84 -28.12 -16.37 6.68
CA ASN A 84 -28.73 -17.48 5.93
C ASN A 84 -27.66 -18.20 5.06
N ASN A 85 -27.83 -19.51 4.96
CA ASN A 85 -27.13 -20.39 4.03
C ASN A 85 -28.10 -20.66 2.87
N THR A 86 -27.59 -20.92 1.65
CA THR A 86 -27.79 -22.20 0.91
C THR A 86 -27.48 -22.02 -0.57
N ALA A 87 -26.49 -22.80 -1.00
CA ALA A 87 -26.29 -23.53 -2.26
C ALA A 87 -26.91 -23.03 -3.58
N ALA A 88 -26.06 -22.92 -4.61
CA ALA A 88 -26.10 -23.84 -5.75
C ALA A 88 -24.78 -23.79 -6.54
N GLU A 89 -24.19 -24.96 -6.70
CA GLU A 89 -23.12 -25.28 -7.64
C GLU A 89 -23.66 -25.18 -9.09
N THR A 90 -22.80 -25.01 -10.09
CA THR A 90 -22.59 -25.98 -11.21
C THR A 90 -21.89 -25.32 -12.41
N LYS A 91 -20.69 -25.87 -12.72
CA LYS A 91 -19.97 -26.04 -14.00
C LYS A 91 -19.45 -24.83 -14.82
N THR A 92 -18.14 -24.71 -15.11
CA THR A 92 -17.30 -25.48 -16.09
C THR A 92 -17.62 -24.98 -17.51
N GLU A 93 -16.72 -24.54 -18.41
CA GLU A 93 -15.30 -24.79 -18.68
C GLU A 93 -14.80 -23.86 -19.82
N GLN A 94 -13.47 -23.73 -19.96
CA GLN A 94 -12.70 -23.66 -21.23
C GLN A 94 -12.76 -22.37 -22.10
N LYS A 95 -11.71 -21.91 -22.81
CA LYS A 95 -10.33 -22.37 -23.08
C LYS A 95 -9.60 -21.39 -24.02
N THR A 96 -8.25 -21.35 -23.92
CA THR A 96 -7.22 -21.04 -24.96
C THR A 96 -7.14 -19.62 -25.52
N GLU A 97 -6.11 -18.83 -25.19
CA GLU A 97 -4.69 -18.82 -25.67
C GLU A 97 -4.50 -18.06 -26.99
N GLN A 98 -3.58 -17.08 -26.98
CA GLN A 98 -2.30 -17.04 -27.72
C GLN A 98 -1.72 -15.61 -27.61
N LYS A 99 -0.52 -15.42 -27.00
CA LYS A 99 0.86 -15.47 -27.58
C LYS A 99 1.09 -14.28 -28.53
N ALA A 100 2.21 -13.54 -28.62
CA ALA A 100 3.59 -13.54 -28.13
C ALA A 100 4.08 -12.07 -28.33
N GLU A 101 4.86 -11.45 -27.44
CA GLU A 101 6.33 -11.48 -27.35
C GLU A 101 7.07 -10.46 -28.25
N GLN A 102 8.21 -10.00 -27.72
CA GLN A 102 9.32 -9.19 -28.28
C GLN A 102 9.39 -7.73 -27.81
N GLU A 103 10.53 -7.17 -27.46
CA GLU A 103 11.82 -7.67 -26.94
C GLU A 103 12.65 -6.42 -26.54
N ALA A 104 13.58 -6.62 -25.62
CA ALA A 104 14.85 -5.94 -25.41
C ALA A 104 15.08 -4.50 -25.95
N GLY A 105 15.34 -3.58 -25.03
CA GLY A 105 16.06 -2.32 -25.31
C GLY A 105 16.74 -1.76 -24.06
N LYS A 106 18.03 -2.09 -23.87
CA LYS A 106 18.95 -1.43 -22.92
C LYS A 106 18.79 0.10 -23.00
N SER A 107 18.26 0.73 -21.96
CA SER A 107 18.39 2.17 -21.78
C SER A 107 19.51 2.47 -20.79
N LYS A 108 20.44 3.25 -21.29
CA LYS A 108 21.63 3.80 -20.67
C LYS A 108 21.24 4.49 -19.35
N ILE A 109 22.13 4.45 -18.37
CA ILE A 109 22.07 5.27 -17.15
C ILE A 109 21.82 6.71 -17.62
N SER A 110 20.58 7.19 -17.49
CA SER A 110 20.27 8.58 -17.76
C SER A 110 20.90 9.35 -16.61
N SER A 111 22.01 10.02 -16.90
CA SER A 111 22.53 11.11 -16.10
C SER A 111 21.36 11.97 -15.62
N ILE A 112 21.17 12.01 -14.30
CA ILE A 112 20.16 12.88 -13.70
C ILE A 112 20.63 14.31 -13.93
N PRO A 113 19.87 15.16 -14.65
CA PRO A 113 20.18 16.56 -14.74
C PRO A 113 19.91 17.17 -13.36
N GLY A 114 20.96 17.49 -12.60
CA GLY A 114 20.83 18.13 -11.28
C GLY A 114 21.82 17.71 -10.18
N PHE A 115 22.75 16.77 -10.41
CA PHE A 115 23.68 16.30 -9.37
C PHE A 115 25.05 17.02 -9.31
N GLU A 116 25.32 17.98 -10.19
CA GLU A 116 26.57 18.78 -10.19
C GLU A 116 26.68 19.72 -8.96
N ALA A 117 25.56 20.14 -8.36
CA ALA A 117 25.60 21.05 -7.21
C ALA A 117 26.12 20.38 -5.91
N LEU A 118 25.96 19.05 -5.76
CA LEU A 118 26.40 18.37 -4.54
C LEU A 118 27.92 18.26 -4.45
N TYR A 119 28.62 18.05 -5.57
CA TYR A 119 30.09 18.04 -5.57
C TYR A 119 30.67 19.41 -5.24
N VAL A 120 30.08 20.50 -5.75
CA VAL A 120 30.53 21.86 -5.43
C VAL A 120 30.36 22.16 -3.93
N VAL A 121 29.22 21.79 -3.33
CA VAL A 121 28.98 22.01 -1.90
C VAL A 121 29.95 21.19 -1.04
N VAL A 122 30.16 19.90 -1.35
CA VAL A 122 31.11 19.04 -0.63
C VAL A 122 32.55 19.59 -0.75
N CYS A 123 32.96 20.03 -1.93
CA CYS A 123 34.28 20.63 -2.14
C CYS A 123 34.47 21.93 -1.33
N LEU A 124 33.47 22.81 -1.30
CA LEU A 124 33.53 24.05 -0.50
C LEU A 124 33.61 23.76 1.00
N PHE A 125 32.81 22.81 1.50
CA PHE A 125 32.88 22.39 2.91
C PHE A 125 34.25 21.83 3.28
N MET A 126 34.84 20.98 2.43
CA MET A 126 36.18 20.44 2.66
C MET A 126 37.24 21.54 2.71
N VAL A 127 37.21 22.52 1.80
CA VAL A 127 38.15 23.66 1.81
C VAL A 127 37.99 24.51 3.08
N LEU A 128 36.75 24.77 3.52
CA LEU A 128 36.48 25.52 4.75
C LEU A 128 36.98 24.78 6.01
N LEU A 129 36.88 23.45 6.03
CA LEU A 129 37.38 22.64 7.15
C LEU A 129 38.92 22.59 7.16
N HIS A 130 39.57 22.52 5.99
CA HIS A 130 41.03 22.54 5.90
C HIS A 130 41.63 23.91 6.23
N LYS A 131 40.92 25.02 5.96
CA LYS A 131 41.36 26.36 6.33
C LYS A 131 41.21 26.68 7.83
N ARG A 132 40.50 25.84 8.58
CA ARG A 132 40.24 26.05 10.02
C ARG A 132 41.14 25.19 10.92
N LYS A 133 42.11 24.48 10.35
CA LYS A 133 43.26 23.89 11.04
C LYS A 133 44.49 24.71 10.72
#